data_AF-A0A0B1TSI7-F1
#
_entry.id   AF-A0A0B1TSI7-F1
#
_cell.length_a   1.000
_cell.length_b   1.000
_cell.length_c   1.000
_cell.angle_alpha   90.00
_cell.angle_beta   90.00
_cell.angle_gamma   90.00
#
_symmetry.space_group_name_H-M   'P 1'
#
loop_
_entity.id
_entity.type
_entity.pdbx_description
1 polymer ?
#
loop_
_entity_poly.entity_id
_entity_poly.type
_entity_poly.pdbx_seq_one_letter_code
_entity_poly.pdbx_strand_id
1 'polypeptide(L)'
;MQKWSSFSALFFVGKLKGHFQGSASGVPAEKRNGWVNVGDLQGAIHFKIVRYERIKFLVVGLENSIEIYAWAPKPYHKFMSFKSFGSLSHLPLIVDLTVEDNARLKVLYGSHEGFHAIDLDSAAIYDIYTPPNPQQNMVPHCIVVLPNTNGMQLLLCYDSTFLILL
;
A
#
# COMPACT_ATOMS: atom_id res chain seq x y z
N MET A 1 24.67 9.56 -5.84
CA MET A 1 24.98 8.35 -6.62
C MET A 1 23.74 7.48 -6.63
N GLN A 2 23.14 7.27 -7.81
CA GLN A 2 21.84 6.64 -8.03
C GLN A 2 21.84 5.10 -7.87
N LYS A 3 20.61 4.56 -7.91
CA LYS A 3 20.10 3.17 -7.84
C LYS A 3 19.47 2.93 -6.47
N TRP A 4 18.16 2.75 -6.37
CA TRP A 4 17.47 1.55 -6.86
C TRP A 4 16.19 1.85 -7.63
N SER A 5 16.21 1.34 -8.85
CA SER A 5 15.11 1.11 -9.77
C SER A 5 14.05 0.19 -9.19
N SER A 6 12.80 0.47 -9.55
CA SER A 6 11.66 -0.44 -9.64
C SER A 6 12.08 -1.89 -9.92
N PHE A 7 12.16 -2.75 -8.91
CA PHE A 7 12.28 -4.21 -9.03
C PHE A 7 11.95 -4.86 -7.69
N SER A 8 10.66 -5.14 -7.44
CA SER A 8 10.20 -6.26 -6.59
C SER A 8 8.68 -6.34 -6.59
N ALA A 9 8.09 -6.58 -7.75
CA ALA A 9 6.68 -6.94 -7.89
C ALA A 9 6.48 -8.38 -8.41
N LEU A 10 7.54 -9.18 -8.60
CA LEU A 10 7.46 -10.49 -9.28
C LEU A 10 7.91 -11.71 -8.46
N PHE A 11 8.22 -11.59 -7.16
CA PHE A 11 8.70 -12.74 -6.39
C PHE A 11 7.72 -13.32 -5.34
N PHE A 12 6.50 -12.81 -5.21
CA PHE A 12 5.61 -13.27 -4.13
C PHE A 12 4.43 -14.15 -4.54
N VAL A 13 4.12 -14.32 -5.84
CA VAL A 13 2.94 -15.13 -6.26
C VAL A 13 3.30 -16.60 -6.53
N GLY A 14 4.57 -16.97 -6.53
CA GLY A 14 5.05 -18.28 -7.01
C GLY A 14 4.91 -19.50 -6.09
N LYS A 15 4.28 -19.41 -4.91
CA LYS A 15 4.25 -20.58 -3.98
C LYS A 15 2.94 -20.78 -3.22
N LEU A 16 1.80 -20.53 -3.86
CA LEU A 16 0.46 -20.88 -3.37
C LEU A 16 -0.09 -22.22 -3.88
N LYS A 17 0.75 -23.09 -4.47
CA LYS A 17 0.33 -24.46 -4.80
C LYS A 17 1.38 -25.48 -4.40
N GLY A 18 1.07 -26.22 -3.34
CA GLY A 18 1.68 -27.51 -3.04
C GLY A 18 2.15 -27.66 -1.60
N HIS A 19 1.27 -28.04 -0.69
CA HIS A 19 1.21 -29.43 -0.19
C HIS A 19 0.17 -29.55 0.93
N PHE A 20 -0.89 -30.31 0.64
CA PHE A 20 -1.76 -30.93 1.62
C PHE A 20 -1.10 -32.25 2.06
N GLN A 21 -0.87 -32.41 3.37
CA GLN A 21 -0.99 -33.66 4.18
C GLN A 21 -0.03 -33.65 5.39
N GLY A 22 -0.54 -34.13 6.54
CA GLY A 22 0.26 -34.96 7.47
C GLY A 22 0.56 -34.43 8.88
N SER A 23 -0.39 -34.63 9.80
CA SER A 23 -0.29 -35.01 11.23
C SER A 23 1.03 -34.98 12.05
N ALA A 24 0.91 -34.35 13.23
CA ALA A 24 1.29 -34.79 14.60
C ALA A 24 2.76 -34.87 15.10
N SER A 25 2.92 -34.35 16.33
CA SER A 25 3.88 -34.64 17.42
C SER A 25 5.24 -33.92 17.49
N GLY A 26 5.39 -33.11 18.55
CA GLY A 26 6.55 -32.98 19.47
C GLY A 26 7.97 -32.66 18.98
N VAL A 27 8.55 -31.58 19.55
CA VAL A 27 9.99 -31.23 19.72
C VAL A 27 10.69 -30.61 18.48
N PRO A 28 11.78 -29.83 18.64
CA PRO A 28 12.01 -28.56 19.35
C PRO A 28 11.99 -27.34 18.38
N ALA A 29 12.07 -26.12 18.91
CA ALA A 29 12.09 -24.87 18.11
C ALA A 29 13.35 -24.73 17.23
N GLU A 30 13.40 -25.46 16.12
CA GLU A 30 14.33 -25.20 15.03
C GLU A 30 14.05 -23.83 14.42
N LYS A 31 15.13 -23.17 13.98
CA LYS A 31 15.14 -21.93 13.19
C LYS A 31 14.24 -22.09 11.95
N ARG A 32 12.94 -21.89 12.12
CA ARG A 32 11.98 -21.92 11.02
C ARG A 32 12.20 -20.67 10.20
N ASN A 33 12.56 -20.81 8.93
CA ASN A 33 12.60 -19.72 7.95
C ASN A 33 11.29 -18.92 8.09
N GLY A 34 11.43 -17.74 8.68
CA GLY A 34 10.44 -17.14 9.58
C GLY A 34 9.39 -16.30 8.86
N TRP A 35 8.57 -16.94 8.04
CA TRP A 35 7.38 -16.30 7.50
C TRP A 35 6.37 -16.08 8.63
N VAL A 36 5.95 -14.82 8.80
CA VAL A 36 4.90 -14.41 9.74
C VAL A 36 3.74 -13.88 8.89
N ASN A 37 2.55 -14.47 9.06
CA ASN A 37 1.35 -14.01 8.38
C ASN A 37 0.99 -12.59 8.86
N VAL A 38 0.58 -11.74 7.92
CA VAL A 38 0.12 -10.38 8.18
C VAL A 38 -1.36 -10.34 7.85
N GLY A 39 -2.22 -10.31 8.86
CA GLY A 39 -3.68 -10.19 8.69
C GLY A 39 -4.33 -11.30 7.85
N ASP A 40 -5.58 -11.05 7.46
CA ASP A 40 -6.30 -11.78 6.41
C ASP A 40 -6.36 -10.86 5.18
N LEU A 41 -5.44 -11.06 4.23
CA LEU A 41 -5.29 -10.21 3.04
C LEU A 41 -5.94 -10.85 1.81
N GLN A 42 -6.95 -11.70 2.01
CA GLN A 42 -7.72 -12.25 0.91
C GLN A 42 -8.37 -11.10 0.11
N GLY A 43 -8.23 -11.14 -1.22
CA GLY A 43 -8.74 -10.09 -2.09
C GLY A 43 -7.83 -8.87 -2.21
N ALA A 44 -6.56 -8.96 -1.78
CA ALA A 44 -5.59 -7.89 -2.01
C ALA A 44 -5.31 -7.69 -3.51
N ILE A 45 -5.59 -6.48 -3.98
CA ILE A 45 -5.42 -6.05 -5.37
C ILE A 45 -4.09 -5.34 -5.59
N HIS A 46 -3.62 -4.58 -4.60
CA HIS A 46 -2.36 -3.84 -4.66
C HIS A 46 -1.80 -3.65 -3.26
N PHE A 47 -0.47 -3.63 -3.13
CA PHE A 47 0.17 -3.30 -1.86
C PHE A 47 1.43 -2.47 -2.06
N LYS A 48 1.80 -1.70 -1.03
CA LYS A 48 3.02 -0.92 -1.00
C LYS A 48 3.65 -0.94 0.39
N ILE A 49 4.96 -1.13 0.46
CA ILE A 49 5.72 -0.92 1.70
C ILE A 49 6.40 0.45 1.61
N VAL A 50 6.04 1.34 2.54
CA VAL A 50 6.62 2.68 2.66
C VAL A 50 7.42 2.76 3.94
N ARG A 51 8.65 3.28 3.86
CA ARG A 51 9.51 3.47 5.02
C ARG A 51 9.60 4.95 5.35
N TYR A 52 9.30 5.30 6.60
CA TYR A 52 9.51 6.64 7.14
C TYR A 52 10.29 6.53 8.45
N GLU A 53 11.45 7.18 8.48
CA GLU A 53 12.41 7.06 9.58
C GLU A 53 12.71 5.60 9.98
N ARG A 54 12.32 5.22 11.21
CA ARG A 54 12.51 3.88 11.80
C ARG A 54 11.30 2.96 11.62
N ILE A 55 10.20 3.46 11.05
CA ILE A 55 8.94 2.73 10.91
C ILE A 55 8.76 2.32 9.44
N LYS A 56 8.20 1.13 9.24
CA LYS A 56 7.74 0.67 7.92
C LYS A 56 6.23 0.53 8.00
N PHE A 57 5.55 1.01 6.98
CA PHE A 57 4.12 0.85 6.78
C PHE A 57 3.91 -0.10 5.60
N LEU A 58 3.00 -1.05 5.75
CA LEU A 58 2.45 -1.85 4.67
C LEU A 58 1.03 -1.35 4.43
N VAL A 59 0.79 -0.82 3.24
CA VAL A 59 -0.53 -0.38 2.78
C VAL A 59 -1.04 -1.44 1.81
N VAL A 60 -2.28 -1.89 2.00
CA VAL A 60 -2.91 -2.92 1.18
C VAL A 60 -4.26 -2.40 0.71
N GLY A 61 -4.43 -2.28 -0.60
CA GLY A 61 -5.75 -2.14 -1.22
C GLY A 61 -6.37 -3.51 -1.39
N LEU A 62 -7.59 -3.67 -0.88
CA LEU A 62 -8.50 -4.78 -1.11
C LEU A 62 -9.60 -4.31 -2.09
N GLU A 63 -10.47 -5.22 -2.55
CA GLU A 63 -11.54 -4.91 -3.52
C GLU A 63 -12.44 -3.73 -3.12
N ASN A 64 -12.71 -3.57 -1.82
CA ASN A 64 -13.62 -2.55 -1.28
C ASN A 64 -13.05 -1.76 -0.10
N SER A 65 -11.78 -1.95 0.23
CA SER A 65 -11.20 -1.38 1.44
C SER A 65 -9.69 -1.16 1.32
N ILE A 66 -9.14 -0.33 2.20
CA ILE A 66 -7.70 -0.14 2.33
C ILE A 66 -7.30 -0.41 3.78
N GLU A 67 -6.32 -1.28 3.95
CA GLU A 67 -5.75 -1.63 5.26
C GLU A 67 -4.31 -1.14 5.37
N ILE A 68 -3.97 -0.62 6.54
CA ILE A 68 -2.65 -0.11 6.86
C ILE A 68 -2.13 -0.88 8.05
N TYR A 69 -0.91 -1.38 7.90
CA TYR A 69 -0.17 -2.07 8.94
C TYR A 69 1.13 -1.34 9.22
N ALA A 70 1.54 -1.26 10.48
CA ALA A 70 2.80 -0.68 10.90
C ALA A 70 3.74 -1.77 11.44
N TRP A 71 5.03 -1.65 11.15
CA TRP A 71 6.04 -2.58 11.65
C TRP A 71 6.30 -2.34 13.14
N ALA A 72 5.99 -3.34 13.96
CA ALA A 72 6.30 -3.32 15.38
C ALA A 72 7.74 -3.84 15.62
N PRO A 73 8.57 -3.13 16.41
CA PRO A 73 9.89 -3.62 16.81
C PRO A 73 9.78 -4.86 17.71
N LYS A 74 10.93 -5.35 18.18
CA LYS A 74 10.95 -6.44 19.17
C LYS A 74 10.17 -6.01 20.44
N PRO A 75 9.45 -6.93 21.10
CA PRO A 75 9.48 -8.39 20.90
C PRO A 75 8.61 -8.89 19.74
N TYR A 76 7.68 -8.08 19.22
CA TYR A 76 6.70 -8.53 18.22
C TYR A 76 7.31 -8.85 16.86
N HIS A 77 8.24 -8.02 16.39
CA HIS A 77 9.00 -8.22 15.14
C HIS A 77 8.11 -8.60 13.93
N LYS A 78 6.97 -7.91 13.77
CA LYS A 78 5.98 -8.17 12.72
C LYS A 78 5.16 -6.93 12.39
N PHE A 79 4.46 -6.96 11.27
CA PHE A 79 3.43 -5.98 10.95
C PHE A 79 2.21 -6.16 11.85
N MET A 80 1.77 -5.07 12.46
CA MET A 80 0.57 -4.98 13.29
C MET A 80 -0.45 -4.10 12.58
N SER A 81 -1.74 -4.41 12.71
CA SER A 81 -2.81 -3.57 12.17
C SER A 81 -2.70 -2.16 12.75
N PHE A 82 -2.83 -1.15 11.89
CA PHE A 82 -2.74 0.26 12.24
C PHE A 82 -4.08 0.97 11.99
N LYS A 83 -4.59 0.95 10.76
CA LYS A 83 -5.90 1.53 10.38
C LYS A 83 -6.55 0.74 9.24
N SER A 84 -7.86 0.82 9.11
CA SER A 84 -8.62 0.22 8.02
C SER A 84 -9.76 1.15 7.58
N PHE A 85 -10.03 1.19 6.28
CA PHE A 85 -11.04 2.03 5.66
C PHE A 85 -11.86 1.19 4.67
N GLY A 86 -13.14 0.93 4.96
CA GLY A 86 -14.01 0.09 4.12
C GLY A 86 -15.20 0.79 3.45
N SER A 87 -15.47 2.05 3.78
CA SER A 87 -16.56 2.84 3.20
C SER A 87 -16.01 3.88 2.25
N LEU A 88 -15.29 3.43 1.22
CA LEU A 88 -14.66 4.32 0.23
C LEU A 88 -15.68 4.74 -0.82
N SER A 89 -15.74 6.03 -1.14
CA SER A 89 -16.58 6.55 -2.24
C SER A 89 -16.17 5.98 -3.60
N HIS A 90 -14.87 5.72 -3.76
CA HIS A 90 -14.29 5.16 -4.97
C HIS A 90 -13.44 3.94 -4.61
N LEU A 91 -13.55 2.88 -5.41
CA LEU A 91 -12.84 1.64 -5.14
C LEU A 91 -11.35 1.77 -5.50
N PRO A 92 -10.43 1.32 -4.62
CA PRO A 92 -9.01 1.41 -4.89
C PRO A 92 -8.63 0.45 -6.02
N LEU A 93 -7.63 0.83 -6.80
CA LEU A 93 -6.97 -0.01 -7.81
C LEU A 93 -5.47 -0.09 -7.53
N ILE A 94 -4.88 1.04 -7.12
CA ILE A 94 -3.52 1.13 -6.61
C ILE A 94 -3.50 1.93 -5.31
N VAL A 95 -2.52 1.65 -4.45
CA VAL A 95 -2.34 2.33 -3.17
C VAL A 95 -0.88 2.72 -2.96
N ASP A 96 -0.68 3.86 -2.31
CA ASP A 96 0.61 4.32 -1.78
C ASP A 96 0.39 5.04 -0.43
N LEU A 97 1.46 5.45 0.22
CA LEU A 97 1.42 6.31 1.39
C LEU A 97 2.49 7.39 1.28
N THR A 98 2.06 8.62 1.51
CA THR A 98 2.96 9.77 1.64
C THR A 98 3.03 10.22 3.09
N VAL A 99 4.17 10.79 3.45
CA VAL A 99 4.37 11.45 4.73
C VAL A 99 4.67 12.91 4.41
N GLU A 100 3.72 13.76 4.74
CA GLU A 100 3.82 15.21 4.53
C GLU A 100 4.53 15.90 5.71
N ASP A 101 4.68 17.22 5.61
CA ASP A 101 5.20 18.06 6.69
C ASP A 101 4.53 17.76 8.03
N ASN A 102 5.31 17.84 9.11
CA ASN A 102 4.90 17.49 10.48
C ASN A 102 4.54 16.01 10.67
N ALA A 103 5.10 15.12 9.86
CA ALA A 103 4.89 13.67 9.92
C ALA A 103 3.43 13.24 9.71
N ARG A 104 2.67 14.03 8.94
CA ARG A 104 1.28 13.73 8.62
C ARG A 104 1.19 12.62 7.60
N LEU A 105 0.62 11.49 8.01
CA LEU A 105 0.48 10.31 7.15
C LEU A 105 -0.79 10.42 6.30
N LYS A 106 -0.64 10.19 5.00
CA LYS A 106 -1.77 10.10 4.07
C LYS A 106 -1.66 8.86 3.21
N VAL A 107 -2.74 8.10 3.14
CA VAL A 107 -2.88 7.06 2.13
C VAL A 107 -3.33 7.71 0.84
N LEU A 108 -2.67 7.35 -0.26
CA LEU A 108 -3.02 7.77 -1.60
C LEU A 108 -3.59 6.54 -2.32
N TYR A 109 -4.68 6.68 -3.05
CA TYR A 109 -5.17 5.61 -3.88
C TYR A 109 -5.70 6.12 -5.22
N GLY A 110 -5.42 5.35 -6.26
CA GLY A 110 -6.01 5.57 -7.58
C GLY A 110 -7.25 4.70 -7.72
N SER A 111 -8.29 5.24 -8.34
CA SER A 111 -9.55 4.57 -8.69
C SER A 111 -9.86 4.76 -10.18
N HIS A 112 -11.01 4.26 -10.60
CA HIS A 112 -11.57 4.52 -11.93
C HIS A 112 -12.02 5.98 -12.14
N GLU A 113 -12.27 6.70 -11.05
CA GLU A 113 -12.83 8.05 -11.04
C GLU A 113 -11.76 9.13 -10.78
N GLY A 114 -10.53 8.75 -10.46
CA GLY A 114 -9.48 9.70 -10.12
C GLY A 114 -8.45 9.17 -9.14
N PHE A 115 -7.73 10.11 -8.53
CA PHE A 115 -6.82 9.85 -7.43
C PHE A 115 -7.34 10.56 -6.18
N HIS A 116 -7.23 9.88 -5.06
CA HIS A 116 -7.83 10.30 -3.79
C HIS A 116 -6.81 10.13 -2.67
N ALA A 117 -6.98 10.89 -1.61
CA ALA A 117 -6.20 10.79 -0.39
C ALA A 117 -7.10 10.56 0.83
N ILE A 118 -6.56 9.83 1.79
CA ILE A 118 -7.12 9.65 3.12
C ILE A 118 -6.12 10.20 4.12
N ASP A 119 -6.51 11.19 4.90
CA ASP A 119 -5.72 11.69 6.03
C ASP A 119 -5.86 10.72 7.21
N LEU A 120 -4.75 10.16 7.70
CA LEU A 120 -4.83 9.06 8.67
C LEU A 120 -5.21 9.53 10.07
N ASP A 121 -5.02 10.81 10.39
CA ASP A 121 -5.35 11.37 11.70
C ASP A 121 -6.84 11.67 11.79
N SER A 122 -7.37 12.37 10.79
CA SER A 122 -8.77 12.81 10.73
C SER A 122 -9.73 11.81 10.08
N ALA A 123 -9.21 10.80 9.38
CA ALA A 123 -9.97 9.89 8.51
C ALA A 123 -10.75 10.59 7.38
N ALA A 124 -10.43 11.85 7.07
CA ALA A 124 -11.04 12.59 5.98
C ALA A 124 -10.55 12.04 4.62
N ILE A 125 -11.49 11.83 3.71
CA ILE A 125 -11.24 11.42 2.32
C ILE A 125 -11.47 12.64 1.42
N TYR A 126 -10.55 12.89 0.50
CA TYR A 126 -10.68 13.98 -0.47
C TYR A 126 -10.02 13.61 -1.80
N ASP A 127 -10.48 14.27 -2.85
CA ASP A 127 -9.98 14.05 -4.21
C ASP A 127 -8.72 14.88 -4.44
N ILE A 128 -7.68 14.22 -4.95
CA ILE A 128 -6.42 14.85 -5.38
C ILE A 128 -6.55 15.29 -6.83
N TYR A 129 -7.12 14.41 -7.66
CA TYR A 129 -7.32 14.64 -9.07
C TYR A 129 -8.55 13.87 -9.55
N THR A 130 -9.41 14.57 -10.28
CA THR A 130 -10.55 14.00 -10.99
C THR A 130 -10.39 14.34 -12.46
N PRO A 131 -10.51 13.38 -13.39
CA PRO A 131 -10.45 13.66 -14.81
C PRO A 131 -11.61 14.57 -15.23
N PRO A 132 -11.40 15.46 -16.21
CA PRO A 132 -12.41 16.43 -16.63
C PRO A 132 -13.64 15.78 -17.29
N ASN A 133 -13.52 14.54 -17.78
CA ASN A 133 -14.64 13.79 -18.33
C ASN A 133 -14.97 12.59 -17.42
N PRO A 134 -16.04 12.66 -16.62
CA PRO A 134 -16.43 11.59 -15.69
C PRO A 134 -16.81 10.27 -16.37
N GLN A 135 -17.09 10.28 -17.68
CA GLN A 135 -17.44 9.06 -18.41
C GLN A 135 -16.21 8.26 -18.88
N GLN A 136 -15.01 8.82 -18.74
CA GLN A 136 -13.79 8.13 -19.07
C GLN A 136 -13.33 7.29 -17.89
N ASN A 137 -13.35 5.97 -18.06
CA ASN A 137 -12.82 5.04 -17.07
C ASN A 137 -11.30 5.17 -16.99
N MET A 138 -10.79 5.72 -15.88
CA MET A 138 -9.36 5.93 -15.70
C MET A 138 -8.67 4.63 -15.25
N VAL A 139 -7.49 4.34 -15.79
CA VAL A 139 -6.64 3.22 -15.34
C VAL A 139 -5.38 3.77 -14.68
N PRO A 140 -5.32 3.83 -13.34
CA PRO A 140 -4.15 4.34 -12.63
C PRO A 140 -2.99 3.33 -12.71
N HIS A 141 -1.81 3.81 -13.09
CA HIS A 141 -0.61 2.99 -13.27
C HIS A 141 0.34 3.08 -12.08
N CYS A 142 0.63 4.29 -11.61
CA CYS A 142 1.43 4.50 -10.41
C CYS A 142 1.23 5.88 -9.80
N ILE A 143 1.57 5.96 -8.51
CA ILE A 143 1.68 7.18 -7.74
C ILE A 143 3.15 7.30 -7.36
N VAL A 144 3.76 8.45 -7.64
CA VAL A 144 5.16 8.72 -7.32
C VAL A 144 5.22 9.97 -6.45
N VAL A 145 5.61 9.81 -5.20
CA VAL A 145 5.93 10.92 -4.31
C VAL A 145 7.26 11.52 -4.77
N LEU A 146 7.27 12.81 -5.10
CA LEU A 146 8.47 13.45 -5.64
C LEU A 146 9.54 13.62 -4.54
N PRO A 147 10.83 13.42 -4.88
CA PRO A 147 11.90 13.63 -3.92
C PRO A 147 12.08 15.12 -3.61
N ASN A 148 12.51 15.42 -2.38
CA ASN A 148 12.79 16.79 -1.91
C ASN A 148 11.56 17.73 -1.85
N THR A 149 10.35 17.17 -1.82
CA THR A 149 9.10 17.96 -1.73
C THR A 149 8.35 17.69 -0.42
N ASN A 150 9.01 17.11 0.59
CA ASN A 150 8.40 16.69 1.87
C ASN A 150 7.07 15.96 1.70
N GLY A 151 6.95 15.08 0.69
CA GLY A 151 5.71 14.34 0.46
C GLY A 151 4.56 15.13 -0.16
N MET A 152 4.72 16.43 -0.40
CA MET A 152 3.67 17.35 -0.85
C MET A 152 3.38 17.28 -2.35
N GLN A 153 4.35 16.90 -3.18
CA GLN A 153 4.19 16.85 -4.64
C GLN A 153 4.16 15.41 -5.13
N LEU A 154 3.27 15.17 -6.09
CA LEU A 154 2.97 13.86 -6.62
C LEU A 154 3.04 13.87 -8.15
N LEU A 155 3.60 12.81 -8.72
CA LEU A 155 3.43 12.46 -10.12
C LEU A 155 2.43 11.29 -10.18
N LEU A 156 1.31 11.52 -10.88
CA LEU A 156 0.23 10.58 -11.08
C LEU A 156 0.26 10.09 -12.53
N CYS A 157 0.26 8.77 -12.72
CA CYS A 157 0.34 8.15 -14.04
C CYS A 157 -0.95 7.37 -14.30
N TYR A 158 -1.66 7.65 -15.40
CA TYR A 158 -2.88 6.96 -15.79
C TYR A 158 -3.04 6.93 -17.32
N ASP A 159 -3.69 5.91 -17.88
CA ASP A 159 -4.02 5.81 -19.32
C ASP A 159 -2.85 6.15 -20.28
N SER A 160 -1.62 5.77 -19.93
CA SER A 160 -0.38 6.15 -20.65
C SER A 160 -0.05 7.65 -20.68
N THR A 161 -0.79 8.47 -19.93
CA THR A 161 -0.60 9.90 -19.70
C THR A 161 0.04 10.13 -18.32
N PHE A 162 0.76 11.24 -18.18
CA PHE A 162 1.43 11.64 -16.95
C PHE A 162 0.89 13.00 -16.50
N LEU A 163 0.47 13.12 -15.23
CA LEU A 163 0.11 14.39 -14.60
C LEU A 163 1.04 14.66 -13.42
N ILE A 164 1.65 15.84 -13.44
CA ILE A 164 2.43 16.36 -12.32
C ILE A 164 1.52 17.30 -11.54
N LEU A 165 1.35 17.05 -10.25
CA LEU A 165 0.72 17.97 -9.31
C LEU A 165 1.81 18.58 -8.43
N LEU A 166 1.89 19.92 -8.45
CA LEU A 166 2.88 20.75 -7.74
C LEU A 166 2.30 21.36 -6.47
#